data_AF-A0A376J1Q4-F1
#
_entry.id   AF-A0A376J1Q4-F1
#
_cell.length_a   1.000
_cell.length_b   1.000
_cell.length_c   1.000
_cell.angle_alpha   90.00
_cell.angle_beta   90.00
_cell.angle_gamma   90.00
#
_symmetry.space_group_name_H-M   'P 1'
#
loop_
_entity.id
_entity.type
_entity.pdbx_description
1 polymer ?
#
loop_
_entity_poly.entity_id
_entity_poly.type
_entity_poly.pdbx_seq_one_letter_code
_entity_poly.pdbx_strand_id
1 'polypeptide(L)'
;MSILVFPFVGVLMLLALYLIPQWNGAALETLSLDTASATGNGLWMTLWLAIPVMVFSFNHSPIISSFAVAKREEYGDMAEQKCSKILAFAHIMMVLTVMFFVFSCVLSLTPADLAAAKEQNISILSYLANHFNAPVIAWMAPIIAIIAITKSFLGHYLGAREGFNGMVIKSLRGKGKSIEINKLNRITALFMLVTTWIVATLNPSILGMIETLGGPIIAMILFLMPMYAIQKVPAMRKYSGHISNVFVVVMGLIAISAIFYSLFS
;
A
#
# COMPACT_ATOMS: atom_id res chain seq x y z
N MET A 1 -12.81 -5.41 -14.24
CA MET A 1 -11.87 -4.80 -13.27
C MET A 1 -10.55 -4.33 -13.90
N SER A 2 -9.94 -5.08 -14.84
CA SER A 2 -8.62 -4.73 -15.43
C SER A 2 -8.58 -3.45 -16.27
N ILE A 3 -9.60 -3.15 -17.07
CA ILE A 3 -9.57 -2.03 -18.03
C ILE A 3 -9.59 -0.67 -17.33
N LEU A 4 -10.24 -0.58 -16.17
CA LEU A 4 -10.40 0.68 -15.47
C LEU A 4 -9.05 1.24 -14.96
N VAL A 5 -7.99 0.43 -14.83
CA VAL A 5 -6.65 0.90 -14.40
C VAL A 5 -6.11 1.97 -15.34
N PHE A 6 -6.27 1.81 -16.65
CA PHE A 6 -5.74 2.75 -17.64
C PHE A 6 -6.31 4.16 -17.54
N PRO A 7 -7.64 4.38 -17.47
CA PRO A 7 -8.19 5.71 -17.22
C PRO A 7 -7.71 6.31 -15.90
N PHE A 8 -7.59 5.50 -14.83
CA PHE A 8 -7.11 6.00 -13.55
C PHE A 8 -5.65 6.48 -13.63
N VAL A 9 -4.76 5.68 -14.23
CA VAL A 9 -3.36 6.07 -14.49
C VAL A 9 -3.31 7.32 -15.35
N GLY A 10 -4.07 7.37 -16.45
CA GLY A 10 -4.12 8.52 -17.34
C GLY A 10 -4.53 9.80 -16.62
N VAL A 11 -5.55 9.73 -15.76
CA VAL A 11 -6.00 10.88 -14.97
C VAL A 11 -4.93 11.33 -13.96
N LEU A 12 -4.25 10.41 -13.27
CA LEU A 12 -3.15 10.78 -12.37
C LEU A 12 -2.00 11.45 -13.13
N MET A 13 -1.64 10.95 -14.31
CA MET A 13 -0.61 11.54 -15.14
C MET A 13 -1.00 12.93 -15.65
N LEU A 14 -2.25 13.11 -16.09
CA LEU A 14 -2.77 14.41 -16.53
C LEU A 14 -2.79 15.43 -15.38
N LEU A 15 -3.22 15.02 -14.20
CA LEU A 15 -3.17 15.88 -13.01
C LEU A 15 -1.73 16.23 -12.63
N ALA A 16 -0.81 15.26 -12.67
CA ALA A 16 0.60 15.51 -12.40
C ALA A 16 1.21 16.50 -13.41
N LEU A 17 0.85 16.41 -14.69
CA LEU A 17 1.26 17.37 -15.72
C LEU A 17 0.63 18.75 -15.51
N TYR A 18 -0.66 18.79 -15.16
CA TYR A 18 -1.39 20.04 -14.90
C TYR A 18 -0.79 20.83 -13.73
N LEU A 19 -0.19 20.14 -12.76
CA LEU A 19 0.44 20.73 -11.59
C LEU A 19 1.83 21.33 -11.84
N ILE A 20 2.49 21.02 -12.97
CA ILE A 20 3.84 21.52 -13.33
C ILE A 20 3.97 23.05 -13.22
N PRO A 21 3.01 23.87 -13.73
CA PRO A 21 3.09 25.32 -13.61
C PRO A 21 3.05 25.84 -12.16
N GLN A 22 2.57 25.03 -11.22
CA GLN A 22 2.48 25.36 -9.79
C GLN A 22 3.71 24.87 -9.00
N TRP A 23 4.68 24.22 -9.66
CA TRP A 23 5.87 23.72 -8.98
C TRP A 23 6.69 24.86 -8.38
N ASN A 24 7.02 24.68 -7.11
CA ASN A 24 7.80 25.59 -6.29
C ASN A 24 8.87 24.81 -5.50
N GLY A 25 9.89 25.53 -5.04
CA GLY A 25 11.00 24.96 -4.29
C GLY A 25 10.76 24.81 -2.79
N ALA A 26 9.58 25.15 -2.27
CA ALA A 26 9.35 25.29 -0.82
C ALA A 26 9.62 23.97 -0.05
N ALA A 27 9.28 22.83 -0.64
CA ALA A 27 9.59 21.52 -0.06
C ALA A 27 11.11 21.25 0.01
N LEU A 28 11.89 21.73 -0.97
CA LEU A 28 13.34 21.55 -1.01
C LEU A 28 14.07 22.44 0.01
N GLU A 29 13.52 23.61 0.33
CA GLU A 29 14.07 24.50 1.37
C GLU A 29 14.01 23.85 2.76
N THR A 30 12.98 23.04 3.03
CA THR A 30 12.89 22.26 4.29
C THR A 30 13.81 21.04 4.35
N LEU A 31 14.36 20.61 3.20
CA LEU A 31 15.29 19.48 3.09
C LEU A 31 16.75 19.87 3.33
N SER A 32 17.02 21.13 3.74
CA SER A 32 18.39 21.57 4.00
C SER A 32 19.04 20.72 5.11
N LEU A 33 20.19 20.12 4.80
CA LEU A 33 20.96 19.27 5.72
C LEU A 33 21.40 20.03 6.98
N ASP A 34 21.42 21.35 6.93
CA ASP A 34 21.85 22.24 8.01
C ASP A 34 20.72 22.56 9.01
N THR A 35 19.45 22.49 8.59
CA THR A 35 18.26 22.68 9.46
C THR A 35 17.69 21.39 10.03
N ALA A 36 18.38 20.25 9.84
CA ALA A 36 18.09 18.95 10.46
C ALA A 36 18.02 19.00 12.01
N SER A 37 18.41 20.12 12.62
CA SER A 37 18.33 20.43 14.05
C SER A 37 17.01 21.09 14.49
N ALA A 38 16.20 21.64 13.56
CA ALA A 38 15.02 22.43 13.92
C ALA A 38 13.75 21.59 14.22
N THR A 39 13.70 20.34 13.74
CA THR A 39 12.57 19.41 13.97
C THR A 39 12.94 18.19 14.84
N GLY A 40 14.11 18.21 15.48
CA GLY A 40 14.54 17.22 16.48
C GLY A 40 14.98 15.86 15.95
N ASN A 41 14.66 15.52 14.69
CA ASN A 41 15.06 14.29 14.02
C ASN A 41 15.73 14.65 12.69
N GLY A 42 17.01 14.33 12.54
CA GLY A 42 17.74 14.63 11.30
C GLY A 42 17.21 13.86 10.08
N LEU A 43 17.59 14.28 8.87
CA LEU A 43 17.14 13.68 7.60
C LEU A 43 17.18 12.14 7.59
N TRP A 44 18.24 11.55 8.14
CA TRP A 44 18.40 10.10 8.25
C TRP A 44 17.31 9.43 9.09
N MET A 45 16.92 10.08 10.18
CA MET A 45 15.85 9.61 11.06
C MET A 45 14.50 9.68 10.34
N THR A 46 14.22 10.78 9.65
CA THR A 46 12.99 10.94 8.86
C THR A 46 12.90 9.89 7.75
N LEU A 47 14.00 9.67 7.02
CA LEU A 47 14.05 8.65 5.96
C LEU A 47 13.84 7.25 6.53
N TRP A 48 14.46 6.93 7.67
CA TRP A 48 14.30 5.65 8.34
C TRP A 48 12.86 5.41 8.80
N LEU A 49 12.24 6.40 9.45
CA LEU A 49 10.85 6.33 9.90
C LEU A 49 9.83 6.31 8.75
N ALA A 50 10.21 6.77 7.55
CA ALA A 50 9.36 6.70 6.35
C ALA A 50 9.35 5.31 5.68
N ILE A 51 10.34 4.44 5.95
CA ILE A 51 10.44 3.11 5.34
C ILE A 51 9.16 2.27 5.52
N PRO A 52 8.56 2.15 6.72
CA PRO A 52 7.34 1.37 6.93
C PRO A 52 6.16 1.84 6.07
N VAL A 53 6.00 3.17 5.97
CA VAL A 53 4.96 3.77 5.12
C VAL A 53 5.21 3.42 3.67
N MET A 54 6.45 3.53 3.18
CA MET A 54 6.82 3.14 1.81
C MET A 54 6.54 1.65 1.55
N VAL A 55 6.93 0.76 2.45
CA VAL A 55 6.66 -0.68 2.36
C VAL A 55 5.17 -0.95 2.25
N PHE A 56 4.36 -0.26 3.07
CA PHE A 56 2.91 -0.37 3.02
C PHE A 56 2.35 0.16 1.69
N SER A 57 2.80 1.33 1.22
CA SER A 57 2.31 1.98 0.00
C SER A 57 2.52 1.12 -1.26
N PHE A 58 3.56 0.30 -1.29
CA PHE A 58 3.86 -0.61 -2.40
C PHE A 58 3.34 -2.05 -2.17
N ASN A 59 2.52 -2.27 -1.15
CA ASN A 59 1.96 -3.59 -0.85
C ASN A 59 0.80 -3.96 -1.78
N HIS A 60 1.02 -5.00 -2.58
CA HIS A 60 0.00 -5.63 -3.43
C HIS A 60 -0.14 -7.14 -3.14
N SER A 61 0.40 -7.62 -2.01
CA SER A 61 0.29 -9.03 -1.61
C SER A 61 -1.14 -9.59 -1.61
N PRO A 62 -2.22 -8.85 -1.26
CA PRO A 62 -3.56 -9.43 -1.20
C PRO A 62 -4.08 -9.96 -2.54
N ILE A 63 -3.61 -9.40 -3.66
CA ILE A 63 -4.06 -9.83 -4.99
C ILE A 63 -3.17 -10.92 -5.61
N ILE A 64 -1.95 -11.13 -5.09
CA ILE A 64 -0.97 -12.05 -5.68
C ILE A 64 -1.47 -13.48 -5.77
N SER A 65 -2.14 -13.99 -4.72
CA SER A 65 -2.71 -15.35 -4.72
C SER A 65 -3.72 -15.54 -5.86
N SER A 66 -4.72 -14.65 -5.93
CA SER A 66 -5.74 -14.69 -6.99
C SER A 66 -5.16 -14.48 -8.39
N PHE A 67 -4.15 -13.61 -8.52
CA PHE A 67 -3.43 -13.39 -9.77
C PHE A 67 -2.67 -14.64 -10.22
N ALA A 68 -1.94 -15.30 -9.31
CA ALA A 68 -1.18 -16.49 -9.60
C ALA A 68 -2.09 -17.66 -10.03
N VAL A 69 -3.24 -17.84 -9.37
CA VAL A 69 -4.24 -18.86 -9.75
C VAL A 69 -4.79 -18.57 -11.14
N ALA A 70 -5.26 -17.35 -11.40
CA ALA A 70 -5.83 -16.98 -12.70
C ALA A 70 -4.81 -17.17 -13.84
N LYS A 71 -3.54 -16.83 -13.62
CA LYS A 71 -2.48 -17.02 -14.63
C LYS A 71 -2.03 -18.47 -14.78
N ARG A 72 -2.16 -19.29 -13.73
CA ARG A 72 -1.95 -20.74 -13.81
C ARG A 72 -3.01 -21.41 -14.68
N GLU A 73 -4.27 -20.98 -14.57
CA GLU A 73 -5.36 -21.44 -15.44
C GLU A 73 -5.14 -21.04 -16.91
N GLU A 74 -4.65 -19.82 -17.15
CA GLU A 74 -4.45 -19.30 -18.51
C GLU A 74 -3.19 -19.84 -19.21
N TYR A 75 -2.08 -20.00 -18.48
CA TYR A 75 -0.76 -20.30 -19.08
C TYR A 75 -0.16 -21.65 -18.66
N GLY A 76 -0.83 -22.41 -17.79
CA GLY A 76 -0.35 -23.73 -17.33
C GLY A 76 1.07 -23.67 -16.77
N ASP A 77 1.98 -24.48 -17.32
CA ASP A 77 3.36 -24.58 -16.87
C ASP A 77 4.19 -23.30 -17.10
N MET A 78 3.78 -22.47 -18.06
CA MET A 78 4.44 -21.19 -18.34
C MET A 78 4.01 -20.06 -17.40
N ALA A 79 3.08 -20.33 -16.47
CA ALA A 79 2.50 -19.32 -15.60
C ALA A 79 3.53 -18.58 -14.75
N GLU A 80 4.53 -19.27 -14.18
CA GLU A 80 5.54 -18.62 -13.32
C GLU A 80 6.33 -17.55 -14.09
N GLN A 81 6.82 -17.89 -15.28
CA GLN A 81 7.57 -16.96 -16.13
C GLN A 81 6.69 -15.79 -16.60
N LYS A 82 5.43 -16.06 -16.97
CA LYS A 82 4.48 -15.03 -17.40
C LYS A 82 4.10 -14.11 -16.23
N CYS A 83 3.83 -14.65 -15.05
CA CYS A 83 3.59 -13.89 -13.84
C CYS A 83 4.76 -12.97 -13.52
N SER A 84 5.99 -13.47 -13.55
CA SER A 84 7.19 -12.66 -13.30
C SER A 84 7.31 -11.48 -14.28
N LYS A 85 7.11 -11.72 -15.58
CA LYS A 85 7.13 -10.65 -16.59
C LYS A 85 6.01 -9.62 -16.37
N ILE A 86 4.78 -10.08 -16.17
CA ILE A 86 3.63 -9.19 -15.93
C ILE A 86 3.85 -8.34 -14.68
N LEU A 87 4.33 -8.96 -13.59
CA LEU A 87 4.64 -8.25 -12.35
C LEU A 87 5.74 -7.22 -12.58
N ALA A 88 6.84 -7.56 -13.27
CA ALA A 88 7.91 -6.61 -13.54
C ALA A 88 7.42 -5.35 -14.28
N PHE A 89 6.66 -5.52 -15.36
CA PHE A 89 6.09 -4.38 -16.10
C PHE A 89 5.07 -3.59 -15.26
N ALA A 90 4.21 -4.28 -14.52
CA ALA A 90 3.23 -3.63 -13.64
C ALA A 90 3.92 -2.79 -12.55
N HIS A 91 5.02 -3.28 -11.98
CA HIS A 91 5.80 -2.54 -10.98
C HIS A 91 6.46 -1.31 -11.59
N ILE A 92 7.10 -1.42 -12.75
CA ILE A 92 7.71 -0.27 -13.43
C ILE A 92 6.66 0.81 -13.71
N MET A 93 5.53 0.42 -14.29
CA MET A 93 4.44 1.35 -14.57
C MET A 93 3.91 2.02 -13.30
N MET A 94 3.72 1.25 -12.24
CA MET A 94 3.21 1.74 -10.95
C MET A 94 4.21 2.71 -10.30
N VAL A 95 5.49 2.36 -10.22
CA VAL A 95 6.53 3.24 -9.66
C VAL A 95 6.62 4.54 -10.45
N LEU A 96 6.72 4.48 -11.78
CA LEU A 96 6.83 5.69 -12.60
C LEU A 96 5.62 6.61 -12.44
N THR A 97 4.41 6.05 -12.49
CA THR A 97 3.16 6.83 -12.39
C THR A 97 3.02 7.43 -10.99
N VAL A 98 3.18 6.62 -9.94
CA VAL A 98 2.99 7.06 -8.56
C VAL A 98 4.07 8.06 -8.17
N MET A 99 5.34 7.80 -8.49
CA MET A 99 6.42 8.73 -8.17
C MET A 99 6.27 10.06 -8.91
N PHE A 100 5.91 10.05 -10.20
CA PHE A 100 5.68 11.29 -10.94
C PHE A 100 4.55 12.11 -10.31
N PHE A 101 3.44 11.47 -9.94
CA PHE A 101 2.34 12.14 -9.26
C PHE A 101 2.74 12.67 -7.87
N VAL A 102 3.46 11.88 -7.07
CA VAL A 102 3.96 12.27 -5.74
C VAL A 102 4.90 13.47 -5.84
N PHE A 103 5.90 13.43 -6.72
CA PHE A 103 6.80 14.56 -6.94
C PHE A 103 6.03 15.80 -7.38
N SER A 104 5.08 15.65 -8.30
CA SER A 104 4.28 16.79 -8.74
C SER A 104 3.46 17.40 -7.60
N CYS A 105 2.86 16.58 -6.72
CA CYS A 105 2.16 17.08 -5.54
C CYS A 105 3.10 17.78 -4.56
N VAL A 106 4.26 17.20 -4.25
CA VAL A 106 5.24 17.75 -3.30
C VAL A 106 5.83 19.06 -3.81
N LEU A 107 6.06 19.19 -5.12
CA LEU A 107 6.55 20.43 -5.72
C LEU A 107 5.44 21.47 -5.84
N SER A 108 4.17 21.09 -5.97
CA SER A 108 3.07 22.06 -6.04
C SER A 108 2.56 22.56 -4.69
N LEU A 109 2.77 21.82 -3.61
CA LEU A 109 2.22 22.12 -2.28
C LEU A 109 3.32 22.54 -1.30
N THR A 110 3.00 23.49 -0.43
CA THR A 110 3.94 23.88 0.63
C THR A 110 3.95 22.84 1.76
N PRO A 111 4.99 22.81 2.61
CA PRO A 111 5.00 21.97 3.81
C PRO A 111 3.79 22.21 4.73
N ALA A 112 3.30 23.45 4.80
CA ALA A 112 2.11 23.80 5.58
C ALA A 112 0.83 23.18 4.98
N ASP A 113 0.73 23.13 3.65
CA ASP A 113 -0.39 22.49 2.96
C ASP A 113 -0.41 20.97 3.20
N LEU A 114 0.76 20.33 3.13
CA LEU A 114 0.89 18.90 3.43
C LEU A 114 0.56 18.58 4.89
N ALA A 115 0.95 19.46 5.82
CA ALA A 115 0.58 19.35 7.23
C ALA A 115 -0.93 19.49 7.43
N ALA A 116 -1.57 20.46 6.77
CA ALA A 116 -3.01 20.64 6.81
C ALA A 116 -3.76 19.44 6.21
N ALA A 117 -3.28 18.89 5.10
CA ALA A 117 -3.84 17.67 4.50
C ALA A 117 -3.76 16.47 5.47
N LYS A 118 -2.63 16.33 6.16
CA LYS A 118 -2.41 15.30 7.19
C LYS A 118 -3.37 15.49 8.37
N GLU A 119 -3.54 16.71 8.87
CA GLU A 119 -4.44 17.04 9.98
C GLU A 119 -5.91 16.75 9.62
N GLN A 120 -6.33 17.10 8.40
CA GLN A 120 -7.67 16.81 7.91
C GLN A 120 -7.92 15.32 7.64
N ASN A 121 -6.87 14.48 7.63
CA ASN A 121 -6.93 13.05 7.33
C ASN A 121 -7.62 12.75 5.98
N ILE A 122 -7.43 13.62 4.98
CA ILE A 122 -8.01 13.47 3.64
C ILE A 122 -6.94 13.05 2.61
N SER A 123 -7.40 12.54 1.46
CA SER A 123 -6.50 12.22 0.36
C SER A 123 -5.88 13.49 -0.24
N ILE A 124 -4.66 13.39 -0.76
CA ILE A 124 -4.01 14.52 -1.45
C ILE A 124 -4.83 15.03 -2.63
N LEU A 125 -5.56 14.14 -3.30
CA LEU A 125 -6.43 14.51 -4.42
C LEU A 125 -7.61 15.36 -3.95
N SER A 126 -8.20 15.01 -2.80
CA SER A 126 -9.24 15.82 -2.16
C SER A 126 -8.70 17.16 -1.69
N TYR A 127 -7.47 17.18 -1.16
CA TYR A 127 -6.83 18.41 -0.73
C TYR A 127 -6.56 19.37 -1.90
N LEU A 128 -5.94 18.87 -2.99
CA LEU A 128 -5.68 19.64 -4.20
C LEU A 128 -6.94 20.24 -4.81
N ALA A 129 -8.03 19.49 -4.80
CA ALA A 129 -9.34 19.94 -5.28
C ALA A 129 -9.87 21.15 -4.50
N ASN A 130 -9.65 21.18 -3.19
CA ASN A 130 -10.08 22.27 -2.32
C ASN A 130 -9.11 23.46 -2.37
N HIS A 131 -7.81 23.19 -2.48
CA HIS A 131 -6.75 24.20 -2.40
C HIS A 131 -6.70 25.10 -3.65
N PHE A 132 -6.70 24.51 -4.85
CA PHE A 132 -6.53 25.28 -6.09
C PHE A 132 -7.83 25.90 -6.62
N ASN A 133 -8.98 25.67 -5.98
CA ASN A 133 -10.31 26.15 -6.42
C ASN A 133 -10.59 25.95 -7.93
N ALA A 134 -9.98 24.91 -8.53
CA ALA A 134 -10.10 24.65 -9.95
C ALA A 134 -11.41 23.87 -10.20
N PRO A 135 -12.43 24.45 -10.87
CA PRO A 135 -13.77 23.87 -10.93
C PRO A 135 -13.77 22.45 -11.52
N VAL A 136 -12.95 22.21 -12.54
CA VAL A 136 -12.83 20.90 -13.17
C VAL A 136 -12.23 19.86 -12.21
N ILE A 137 -11.21 20.22 -11.44
CA ILE A 137 -10.57 19.32 -10.48
C ILE A 137 -11.51 19.05 -9.30
N ALA A 138 -12.22 20.08 -8.81
CA ALA A 138 -13.18 19.96 -7.72
C ALA A 138 -14.27 18.92 -7.99
N TRP A 139 -14.78 18.85 -9.23
CA TRP A 139 -15.79 17.86 -9.61
C TRP A 139 -15.19 16.49 -9.94
N MET A 140 -14.03 16.42 -10.58
CA MET A 140 -13.43 15.14 -10.96
C MET A 140 -12.77 14.40 -9.80
N ALA A 141 -12.11 15.11 -8.88
CA ALA A 141 -11.31 14.52 -7.80
C ALA A 141 -12.10 13.53 -6.92
N PRO A 142 -13.32 13.84 -6.43
CA PRO A 142 -14.12 12.88 -5.67
C PRO A 142 -14.48 11.63 -6.48
N ILE A 143 -14.82 11.79 -7.76
CA ILE A 143 -15.16 10.66 -8.65
C ILE A 143 -13.95 9.75 -8.82
N ILE A 144 -12.78 10.33 -9.08
CA ILE A 144 -11.51 9.60 -9.21
C ILE A 144 -11.19 8.88 -7.90
N ALA A 145 -11.34 9.54 -6.76
CA ALA A 145 -11.12 8.95 -5.44
C ALA A 145 -12.05 7.76 -5.19
N ILE A 146 -13.35 7.87 -5.48
CA ILE A 146 -14.32 6.78 -5.33
C ILE A 146 -13.93 5.57 -6.21
N ILE A 147 -13.58 5.81 -7.48
CA ILE A 147 -13.14 4.74 -8.40
C ILE A 147 -11.87 4.08 -7.87
N ALA A 148 -10.90 4.86 -7.39
CA ALA A 148 -9.64 4.37 -6.84
C ALA A 148 -9.87 3.50 -5.61
N ILE A 149 -10.63 4.01 -4.65
CA ILE A 149 -10.95 3.34 -3.38
C ILE A 149 -11.72 2.04 -3.67
N THR A 150 -12.76 2.08 -4.51
CA THR A 150 -13.58 0.89 -4.81
C THR A 150 -12.75 -0.24 -5.40
N LYS A 151 -11.83 0.09 -6.32
CA LYS A 151 -10.94 -0.93 -6.89
C LYS A 151 -9.94 -1.48 -5.91
N SER A 152 -9.28 -0.60 -5.16
CA SER A 152 -8.31 -1.00 -4.15
C SER A 152 -8.98 -1.91 -3.12
N PHE A 153 -10.18 -1.52 -2.67
CA PHE A 153 -11.00 -2.28 -1.74
C PHE A 153 -11.24 -3.71 -2.21
N LEU A 154 -11.60 -3.95 -3.46
CA LEU A 154 -11.86 -5.30 -3.96
C LEU A 154 -10.62 -6.22 -3.86
N GLY A 155 -9.43 -5.71 -4.18
CA GLY A 155 -8.20 -6.48 -4.05
C GLY A 155 -7.87 -6.84 -2.60
N HIS A 156 -7.96 -5.85 -1.70
CA HIS A 156 -7.72 -6.07 -0.28
C HIS A 156 -8.79 -6.95 0.37
N TYR A 157 -10.07 -6.80 0.00
CA TYR A 157 -11.18 -7.60 0.49
C TYR A 157 -11.01 -9.07 0.14
N LEU A 158 -10.57 -9.41 -1.08
CA LEU A 158 -10.34 -10.79 -1.47
C LEU A 158 -9.31 -11.47 -0.57
N GLY A 159 -8.14 -10.83 -0.37
CA GLY A 159 -7.09 -11.37 0.50
C GLY A 159 -7.52 -11.44 1.97
N ALA A 160 -8.21 -10.40 2.48
CA ALA A 160 -8.68 -10.37 3.85
C ALA A 160 -9.79 -11.41 4.12
N ARG A 161 -10.69 -11.63 3.16
CA ARG A 161 -11.71 -12.69 3.20
C ARG A 161 -11.06 -14.07 3.17
N GLU A 162 -10.07 -14.30 2.30
CA GLU A 162 -9.34 -15.55 2.22
C GLU A 162 -8.64 -15.87 3.54
N GLY A 163 -7.91 -14.90 4.11
CA GLY A 163 -7.24 -15.02 5.40
C GLY A 163 -8.21 -15.31 6.55
N PHE A 164 -9.30 -14.53 6.66
CA PHE A 164 -10.28 -14.72 7.72
C PHE A 164 -11.01 -16.06 7.63
N ASN A 165 -11.49 -16.42 6.43
CA ASN A 165 -12.14 -17.71 6.22
C ASN A 165 -11.19 -18.88 6.54
N GLY A 166 -9.92 -18.79 6.10
CA GLY A 166 -8.90 -19.79 6.39
C GLY A 166 -8.66 -19.98 7.89
N MET A 167 -8.60 -18.89 8.66
CA MET A 167 -8.46 -18.93 10.12
C MET A 167 -9.68 -19.59 10.78
N VAL A 168 -10.89 -19.21 10.38
CA VAL A 168 -12.14 -19.78 10.95
C VAL A 168 -12.24 -21.28 10.64
N ILE A 169 -11.99 -21.68 9.39
CA ILE A 169 -12.02 -23.09 8.98
C ILE A 169 -11.00 -23.91 9.77
N LYS A 170 -9.77 -23.41 9.91
CA LYS A 170 -8.71 -24.09 10.67
C LYS A 170 -9.10 -24.26 12.15
N SER A 171 -9.67 -23.22 12.76
CA SER A 171 -10.13 -23.24 14.16
C SER A 171 -11.29 -24.22 14.37
N LEU A 172 -12.27 -24.25 13.46
CA LEU A 172 -13.41 -25.16 13.53
C LEU A 172 -12.99 -26.63 13.32
N ARG A 173 -12.09 -26.88 12.37
CA ARG A 173 -11.54 -28.22 12.12
C ARG A 173 -10.82 -28.76 13.36
N GLY A 174 -10.06 -27.92 14.08
CA GLY A 174 -9.45 -28.28 15.36
C GLY A 174 -10.46 -28.65 16.46
N LYS A 175 -11.74 -28.25 16.30
CA LYS A 175 -12.86 -28.58 17.21
C LYS A 175 -13.79 -29.66 16.65
N GLY A 176 -13.41 -30.33 15.54
CA GLY A 176 -14.24 -31.34 14.87
C GLY A 176 -15.52 -30.79 14.23
N LYS A 177 -15.62 -29.47 14.02
CA LYS A 177 -16.77 -28.81 13.41
C LYS A 177 -16.46 -28.35 11.99
N SER A 178 -17.48 -28.35 11.14
CA SER A 178 -17.42 -27.75 9.81
C SER A 178 -18.45 -26.62 9.70
N ILE A 179 -18.20 -25.68 8.80
CA ILE A 179 -19.14 -24.62 8.45
C ILE A 179 -19.34 -24.62 6.94
N GLU A 180 -20.57 -24.36 6.50
CA GLU A 180 -20.86 -24.18 5.08
C GLU A 180 -20.16 -22.91 4.56
N ILE A 181 -19.55 -23.00 3.38
CA ILE A 181 -18.76 -21.92 2.77
C ILE A 181 -19.61 -20.67 2.55
N ASN A 182 -20.86 -20.81 2.09
CA ASN A 182 -21.73 -19.65 1.85
C ASN A 182 -22.10 -18.92 3.14
N LYS A 183 -22.38 -19.68 4.21
CA LYS A 183 -22.64 -19.14 5.54
C LYS A 183 -21.42 -18.41 6.07
N LEU A 184 -20.23 -19.00 5.95
CA LEU A 184 -18.97 -18.37 6.34
C LEU A 184 -18.73 -17.08 5.55
N ASN A 185 -18.89 -17.10 4.22
CA ASN A 185 -18.73 -15.92 3.38
C ASN A 185 -19.68 -14.77 3.77
N ARG A 186 -20.93 -15.08 4.14
CA ARG A 186 -21.89 -14.07 4.60
C ARG A 186 -21.50 -13.48 5.95
N ILE A 187 -21.04 -14.31 6.89
CA ILE A 187 -20.51 -13.85 8.19
C ILE A 187 -19.30 -12.96 7.97
N THR A 188 -18.36 -13.38 7.14
CA THR A 188 -17.15 -12.61 6.82
C THR A 188 -17.49 -11.28 6.17
N ALA A 189 -18.40 -11.26 5.19
CA ALA A 189 -18.83 -10.03 4.56
C ALA A 189 -19.48 -9.05 5.56
N LEU A 190 -20.36 -9.56 6.44
CA LEU A 190 -21.00 -8.76 7.48
C LEU A 190 -19.97 -8.22 8.48
N PHE A 191 -19.03 -9.05 8.93
CA PHE A 191 -17.96 -8.66 9.83
C PHE A 191 -17.08 -7.56 9.21
N MET A 192 -16.68 -7.73 7.95
CA MET A 192 -15.90 -6.72 7.23
C MET A 192 -16.68 -5.41 7.09
N LEU A 193 -17.96 -5.47 6.73
CA LEU A 193 -18.80 -4.28 6.60
C LEU A 193 -18.91 -3.52 7.92
N VAL A 194 -19.23 -4.22 9.02
CA VAL A 194 -19.41 -3.58 10.33
C VAL A 194 -18.09 -3.00 10.85
N THR A 195 -16.99 -3.75 10.74
CA THR A 195 -15.68 -3.26 11.21
C THR A 195 -15.18 -2.08 10.39
N THR A 196 -15.29 -2.14 9.06
CA THR A 196 -14.90 -1.01 8.19
C THR A 196 -15.78 0.21 8.41
N TRP A 197 -17.10 0.04 8.62
CA TRP A 197 -17.99 1.12 9.00
C TRP A 197 -17.53 1.77 10.31
N ILE A 198 -17.31 0.98 11.37
CA ILE A 198 -16.86 1.51 12.67
C ILE A 198 -15.58 2.32 12.50
N VAL A 199 -14.59 1.78 11.81
CA VAL A 199 -13.31 2.49 11.56
C VAL A 199 -13.54 3.77 10.75
N ALA A 200 -14.39 3.74 9.72
CA ALA A 200 -14.72 4.92 8.92
C ALA A 200 -15.43 6.01 9.75
N THR A 201 -16.31 5.63 10.69
CA THR A 201 -16.99 6.57 11.58
C THR A 201 -16.05 7.15 12.65
N LEU A 202 -15.14 6.35 13.20
CA LEU A 202 -14.16 6.81 14.17
C LEU A 202 -13.07 7.70 13.53
N ASN A 203 -12.87 7.59 12.22
CA ASN A 203 -11.91 8.35 11.42
C ASN A 203 -10.50 8.41 12.06
N PRO A 204 -9.89 7.27 12.44
CA PRO A 204 -8.52 7.29 12.96
C PRO A 204 -7.54 7.75 11.89
N SER A 205 -6.40 8.31 12.31
CA SER A 205 -5.35 8.73 11.38
C SER A 205 -4.93 7.59 10.46
N ILE A 206 -5.05 7.80 9.14
CA ILE A 206 -4.70 6.80 8.13
C ILE A 206 -3.20 6.50 8.21
N LEU A 207 -2.37 7.54 8.33
CA LEU A 207 -0.92 7.40 8.51
C LEU A 207 -0.60 6.67 9.81
N GLY A 208 -1.27 7.02 10.92
CA GLY A 208 -1.08 6.33 12.19
C GLY A 208 -1.42 4.83 12.11
N MET A 209 -2.49 4.45 11.42
CA MET A 209 -2.81 3.03 11.20
C MET A 209 -1.75 2.31 10.37
N ILE A 210 -1.20 2.98 9.35
CA ILE A 210 -0.13 2.42 8.51
C ILE A 210 1.15 2.24 9.34
N GLU A 211 1.52 3.21 10.15
CA GLU A 211 2.76 3.20 10.94
C GLU A 211 2.69 2.17 12.08
N THR A 212 1.55 2.09 12.79
CA THR A 212 1.43 1.31 14.04
C THR A 212 0.98 -0.14 13.83
N LEU A 213 -0.09 -0.36 13.06
CA LEU A 213 -0.71 -1.67 12.88
C LEU A 213 -0.29 -2.32 11.56
N GLY A 214 -0.35 -1.57 10.47
CA GLY A 214 -0.06 -2.08 9.13
C GLY A 214 1.42 -2.40 8.92
N GLY A 215 2.29 -1.48 9.33
CA GLY A 215 3.74 -1.52 9.13
C GLY A 215 4.38 -2.83 9.60
N PRO A 216 4.28 -3.22 10.88
CA PRO A 216 5.00 -4.39 11.39
C PRO A 216 4.48 -5.69 10.79
N ILE A 217 3.16 -5.82 10.67
CA ILE A 217 2.54 -7.01 10.10
C ILE A 217 2.95 -7.18 8.63
N ILE A 218 2.88 -6.10 7.85
CA ILE A 218 3.20 -6.15 6.41
C ILE A 218 4.70 -6.30 6.20
N ALA A 219 5.55 -5.66 6.97
CA ALA A 219 7.00 -5.84 6.87
C ALA A 219 7.41 -7.30 7.15
N MET A 220 6.82 -7.94 8.18
CA MET A 220 7.05 -9.35 8.44
C MET A 220 6.56 -10.25 7.30
N ILE A 221 5.36 -9.99 6.75
CA ILE A 221 4.77 -10.80 5.68
C ILE A 221 5.54 -10.64 4.36
N LEU A 222 6.00 -9.43 4.03
CA LEU A 222 6.65 -9.14 2.75
C LEU A 222 8.14 -9.49 2.76
N PHE A 223 8.86 -9.24 3.86
CA PHE A 223 10.31 -9.42 3.91
C PHE A 223 10.74 -10.71 4.60
N LEU A 224 10.21 -11.00 5.79
CA LEU A 224 10.71 -12.11 6.60
C LEU A 224 10.05 -13.45 6.25
N MET A 225 8.73 -13.45 6.05
CA MET A 225 7.96 -14.67 5.78
C MET A 225 8.44 -15.40 4.52
N PRO A 226 8.72 -14.76 3.36
CA PRO A 226 9.20 -15.47 2.19
C PRO A 226 10.58 -16.08 2.42
N MET A 227 11.46 -15.38 3.15
CA MET A 227 12.81 -15.85 3.48
C MET A 227 12.77 -17.07 4.39
N TYR A 228 11.90 -17.05 5.39
CA TYR A 228 11.61 -18.21 6.23
C TYR A 228 11.04 -19.38 5.41
N ALA A 229 10.13 -19.09 4.49
CA ALA A 229 9.45 -20.09 3.68
C ALA A 229 10.41 -20.80 2.70
N ILE A 230 11.37 -20.09 2.10
CA ILE A 230 12.43 -20.67 1.25
C ILE A 230 13.26 -21.71 2.01
N GLN A 231 13.53 -21.48 3.30
CA GLN A 231 14.33 -22.40 4.11
C GLN A 231 13.53 -23.63 4.56
N LYS A 232 12.25 -23.44 4.92
CA LYS A 232 11.40 -24.48 5.49
C LYS A 232 10.66 -25.34 4.48
N VAL A 233 10.26 -24.80 3.33
CA VAL A 233 9.45 -25.51 2.35
C VAL A 233 10.35 -26.05 1.23
N PRO A 234 10.48 -27.39 1.07
CA PRO A 234 11.38 -27.98 0.09
C PRO A 234 11.16 -27.47 -1.34
N ALA A 235 9.90 -27.29 -1.75
CA ALA A 235 9.55 -26.78 -3.08
C ALA A 235 10.03 -25.34 -3.36
N MET A 236 10.28 -24.54 -2.31
CA MET A 236 10.77 -23.16 -2.44
C MET A 236 12.29 -23.04 -2.37
N ARG A 237 13.01 -24.12 -2.08
CA ARG A 237 14.48 -24.12 -2.04
C ARG A 237 15.12 -23.77 -3.37
N LYS A 238 14.39 -23.89 -4.48
CA LYS A 238 14.82 -23.41 -5.81
C LYS A 238 15.13 -21.91 -5.86
N TYR A 239 14.63 -21.12 -4.89
CA TYR A 239 14.91 -19.67 -4.77
C TYR A 239 15.95 -19.35 -3.69
N SER A 240 16.63 -20.35 -3.13
CA SER A 240 17.66 -20.15 -2.11
C SER A 240 19.00 -19.70 -2.70
N GLY A 241 19.88 -19.12 -1.86
CA GLY A 241 21.26 -18.79 -2.24
C GLY A 241 21.47 -17.48 -3.01
N HIS A 242 20.41 -16.76 -3.38
CA HIS A 242 20.55 -15.46 -4.04
C HIS A 242 20.91 -14.33 -3.06
N ILE A 243 21.81 -13.42 -3.46
CA ILE A 243 22.19 -12.23 -2.67
C ILE A 243 20.97 -11.35 -2.38
N SER A 244 19.98 -11.33 -3.28
CA SER A 244 18.70 -10.65 -3.07
C SER A 244 18.00 -11.08 -1.79
N ASN A 245 18.17 -12.33 -1.35
CA ASN A 245 17.54 -12.84 -0.12
C ASN A 245 18.12 -12.13 1.11
N VAL A 246 19.42 -11.90 1.14
CA VAL A 246 20.08 -11.14 2.22
C VAL A 246 19.59 -9.70 2.23
N PHE A 247 19.52 -9.06 1.06
CA PHE A 247 18.99 -7.70 0.93
C PHE A 247 17.56 -7.58 1.47
N VAL A 248 16.67 -8.51 1.11
CA VAL A 248 15.28 -8.54 1.58
C VAL A 248 15.22 -8.67 3.10
N VAL A 249 16.03 -9.54 3.71
CA VAL A 249 16.08 -9.68 5.18
C VAL A 249 16.56 -8.38 5.83
N VAL A 250 17.67 -7.80 5.35
CA VAL A 250 18.24 -6.58 5.93
C VAL A 250 17.26 -5.42 5.86
N MET A 251 16.64 -5.19 4.69
CA MET A 251 15.62 -4.13 4.55
C MET A 251 14.39 -4.40 5.42
N GLY A 252 13.97 -5.65 5.57
CA GLY A 252 12.90 -6.03 6.48
C GLY A 252 13.22 -5.71 7.93
N LEU A 253 14.45 -6.00 8.38
CA LEU A 253 14.90 -5.67 9.73
C LEU A 253 14.96 -4.16 9.98
N ILE A 254 15.43 -3.38 9.00
CA ILE A 254 15.44 -1.91 9.07
C ILE A 254 14.01 -1.34 9.16
N ALA A 255 13.08 -1.87 8.37
CA ALA A 255 11.68 -1.46 8.42
C ALA A 255 11.07 -1.77 9.80
N ILE A 256 11.29 -2.99 10.31
CA ILE A 256 10.80 -3.42 11.62
C ILE A 256 11.41 -2.54 12.72
N SER A 257 12.70 -2.23 12.67
CA SER A 257 13.33 -1.38 13.68
C SER A 257 12.74 0.03 13.72
N ALA A 258 12.41 0.62 12.56
CA ALA A 258 11.74 1.92 12.47
C ALA A 258 10.36 1.90 13.16
N ILE A 259 9.60 0.83 12.94
CA ILE A 259 8.29 0.65 13.55
C ILE A 259 8.39 0.49 15.06
N PHE A 260 9.32 -0.35 15.53
CA PHE A 260 9.57 -0.51 16.95
C PHE A 260 9.94 0.83 17.60
N TYR A 261 10.81 1.61 16.96
CA TYR A 261 11.10 2.96 17.46
C TYR A 261 9.83 3.81 17.56
N SER A 262 9.05 3.92 16.49
CA SER A 262 7.83 4.73 16.46
C SER A 262 6.74 4.29 17.45
N LEU A 263 6.73 3.03 17.88
CA LEU A 263 5.76 2.50 18.86
C LEU A 263 6.16 2.76 20.31
N PHE A 264 7.46 2.94 20.58
CA PHE A 264 8.01 3.03 21.94
C PHE A 264 8.65 4.39 22.27
N SER A 265 8.81 5.28 21.28
CA SER A 265 9.23 6.68 21.45
C SER A 265 8.04 7.62 21.51
#